data_AF-S4P9B6-F1
#
_entry.id   AF-S4P9B6-F1
#
_cell.length_a   1.000
_cell.length_b   1.000
_cell.length_c   1.000
_cell.angle_alpha   90.00
_cell.angle_beta   90.00
_cell.angle_gamma   90.00
#
_symmetry.space_group_name_H-M   'P 1'
#
loop_
_entity.id
_entity.type
_entity.pdbx_description
1 polymer ?
#
loop_
_entity_poly.entity_id
_entity_poly.type
_entity_poly.pdbx_seq_one_letter_code
_entity_poly.pdbx_strand_id
1 'polypeptide(L)'
;MLVEPARQPYRVKVIDFGSASHVSKAVCNTYLQSRYYRAPEIILGLAFCEAIDMWSLGCVVAELFLGWPLYPGSSEYDQIRYISQTQGLPTEHMLNSASKTAKFFYRDVDSTYPFWRLKTPEEHELETGIKSKEARKYIFNCLDDIGQVNVPTDLEGGQLLAEKADRREFIDLLKRMLTMDQERRITPGEALNHAFVTLAHLVDYAHCNNVKASVQMME
;
A
#
# COMPACT_ATOMS: atom_id res chain seq x y z
N MET A 1 6.08 2.53 -17.57
CA MET A 1 7.18 2.23 -18.52
C MET A 1 8.16 3.40 -18.53
N LEU A 2 9.47 3.12 -18.46
CA LEU A 2 10.51 4.15 -18.53
C LEU A 2 10.56 4.78 -19.92
N VAL A 3 10.71 6.10 -20.00
CA VAL A 3 10.80 6.85 -21.25
C VAL A 3 12.23 7.32 -21.43
N GLU A 4 12.90 6.83 -22.48
CA GLU A 4 14.29 7.20 -22.81
C GLU A 4 15.24 7.21 -21.59
N PRO A 5 15.41 6.10 -20.85
CA PRO A 5 16.06 6.10 -19.53
C PRO A 5 17.50 6.62 -19.52
N ALA A 6 18.21 6.56 -20.66
CA ALA A 6 19.55 7.14 -20.80
C ALA A 6 19.56 8.67 -20.91
N ARG A 7 18.47 9.28 -21.39
CA ARG A 7 18.34 10.73 -21.60
C ARG A 7 17.43 11.41 -20.58
N GLN A 8 16.45 10.67 -20.05
CA GLN A 8 15.44 11.16 -19.11
C GLN A 8 15.32 10.16 -17.96
N PRO A 9 16.31 10.13 -17.05
CA PRO A 9 16.28 9.26 -15.89
C PRO A 9 14.95 9.40 -15.15
N TYR A 10 14.37 8.27 -14.73
CA TYR A 10 13.12 8.20 -13.96
C TYR A 10 11.85 8.77 -14.61
N ARG A 11 11.91 9.28 -15.85
CA ARG A 11 10.69 9.67 -16.57
C ARG A 11 9.85 8.44 -16.91
N VAL A 12 8.57 8.47 -16.53
CA VAL A 12 7.64 7.36 -16.73
C VAL A 12 6.40 7.75 -17.52
N LYS A 13 5.81 6.76 -18.19
CA LYS A 13 4.43 6.80 -18.71
C LYS A 13 3.64 5.60 -18.19
N VAL A 14 2.40 5.86 -17.77
CA VAL A 14 1.40 4.82 -17.48
C VAL A 14 0.98 4.18 -18.81
N ILE A 15 0.83 2.86 -18.81
CA ILE A 15 0.49 2.05 -19.98
C ILE A 15 -0.57 1.01 -19.62
N ASP A 16 -0.98 0.23 -20.61
CA ASP A 16 -1.88 -0.92 -20.44
C ASP A 16 -3.25 -0.56 -19.84
N PHE A 17 -4.00 0.25 -20.58
CA PHE A 17 -5.38 0.61 -20.26
C PHE A 17 -6.37 -0.50 -20.66
N GLY A 18 -5.93 -1.74 -20.89
CA GLY A 18 -6.79 -2.85 -21.32
C GLY A 18 -7.85 -3.25 -20.28
N SER A 19 -7.58 -2.98 -18.99
CA SER A 19 -8.53 -3.17 -17.89
C SER A 19 -9.19 -1.86 -17.41
N ALA A 20 -8.90 -0.73 -18.06
CA ALA A 20 -9.47 0.55 -17.67
C ALA A 20 -10.98 0.60 -17.94
N SER A 21 -11.73 1.14 -17.00
CA SER A 21 -13.18 1.25 -17.11
C SER A 21 -13.66 2.55 -16.47
N HIS A 22 -14.81 3.04 -16.92
CA HIS A 22 -15.47 4.17 -16.27
C HIS A 22 -16.16 3.69 -14.98
N VAL A 23 -16.15 4.50 -13.92
CA VAL A 23 -16.75 4.14 -12.61
C VAL A 23 -18.22 3.74 -12.70
N SER A 24 -18.97 4.32 -13.65
CA SER A 24 -20.38 3.94 -13.88
C SER A 24 -20.57 2.50 -14.38
N LYS A 25 -19.49 1.83 -14.81
CA LYS A 25 -19.47 0.43 -15.23
C LYS A 25 -18.80 -0.47 -14.18
N ALA A 26 -18.49 0.04 -12.98
CA ALA A 26 -17.92 -0.74 -11.91
C ALA A 26 -18.93 -1.79 -11.41
N VAL A 27 -18.52 -3.06 -11.42
CA VAL A 27 -19.33 -4.18 -10.96
C VAL A 27 -18.67 -4.80 -9.74
N CYS A 28 -19.39 -4.87 -8.62
CA CYS A 28 -18.90 -5.53 -7.41
C CYS A 28 -18.49 -6.99 -7.71
N ASN A 29 -17.54 -7.51 -6.95
CA ASN A 29 -16.99 -8.87 -7.11
C ASN A 29 -16.19 -9.14 -8.39
N THR A 30 -15.92 -8.13 -9.21
CA THR A 30 -14.99 -8.27 -10.34
C THR A 30 -13.58 -8.60 -9.84
N TYR A 31 -12.92 -9.57 -10.47
CA TYR A 31 -11.51 -9.85 -10.23
C TYR A 31 -10.66 -8.83 -10.98
N LEU A 32 -10.32 -7.74 -10.31
CA LEU A 32 -9.58 -6.60 -10.87
C LEU A 32 -8.20 -6.44 -10.20
N GLN A 33 -7.28 -5.74 -10.86
CA GLN A 33 -5.90 -5.48 -10.42
C GLN A 33 -5.02 -6.73 -10.36
N SER A 34 -3.71 -6.55 -10.49
CA SER A 34 -2.74 -7.60 -10.14
C SER A 34 -2.70 -7.78 -8.63
N ARG A 35 -2.66 -9.03 -8.16
CA ARG A 35 -2.95 -9.40 -6.75
C ARG A 35 -2.15 -8.61 -5.71
N TYR A 36 -0.85 -8.40 -5.93
CA TYR A 36 0.03 -7.71 -4.97
C TYR A 36 -0.33 -6.23 -4.75
N TYR A 37 -1.00 -5.64 -5.74
CA TYR A 37 -1.40 -4.24 -5.78
C TYR A 37 -2.92 -4.08 -5.58
N ARG A 38 -3.63 -5.17 -5.24
CA ARG A 38 -5.08 -5.18 -5.16
C ARG A 38 -5.57 -4.53 -3.86
N ALA A 39 -6.55 -3.65 -3.99
CA ALA A 39 -7.13 -2.92 -2.87
C ALA A 39 -8.04 -3.82 -1.99
N PRO A 40 -8.17 -3.54 -0.67
CA PRO A 40 -9.00 -4.32 0.24
C PRO A 40 -10.46 -4.45 -0.21
N GLU A 41 -11.05 -3.39 -0.76
CA GLU A 41 -12.42 -3.39 -1.27
C GLU A 41 -12.65 -4.39 -2.40
N ILE A 42 -11.65 -4.61 -3.27
CA ILE A 42 -11.72 -5.62 -4.34
C ILE A 42 -11.60 -7.04 -3.75
N ILE A 43 -10.69 -7.24 -2.78
CA ILE A 43 -10.50 -8.53 -2.12
C ILE A 43 -11.77 -8.92 -1.34
N LEU A 44 -12.34 -7.98 -0.60
CA LEU A 44 -13.52 -8.17 0.24
C LEU A 44 -14.84 -8.19 -0.57
N GLY A 45 -14.82 -7.72 -1.82
CA GLY A 45 -16.02 -7.69 -2.67
C GLY A 45 -17.01 -6.60 -2.27
N LEU A 46 -16.48 -5.42 -1.95
CA LEU A 46 -17.22 -4.18 -1.75
C LEU A 46 -17.42 -3.45 -3.09
N ALA A 47 -18.29 -2.43 -3.07
CA ALA A 47 -18.30 -1.42 -4.14
C ALA A 47 -16.95 -0.68 -4.17
N PHE A 48 -16.52 -0.25 -5.34
CA PHE A 48 -15.23 0.41 -5.53
C PHE A 48 -15.33 1.54 -6.55
N CYS A 49 -14.39 2.48 -6.47
CA CYS A 49 -14.18 3.56 -7.42
C CYS A 49 -12.71 3.64 -7.84
N GLU A 50 -12.29 4.78 -8.38
CA GLU A 50 -10.91 5.08 -8.81
C GLU A 50 -9.90 5.02 -7.64
N ALA A 51 -10.37 5.05 -6.38
CA ALA A 51 -9.52 4.95 -5.19
C ALA A 51 -8.66 3.68 -5.17
N ILE A 52 -9.05 2.60 -5.87
CA ILE A 52 -8.25 1.36 -5.98
C ILE A 52 -6.87 1.62 -6.61
N ASP A 53 -6.76 2.63 -7.47
CA ASP A 53 -5.51 2.98 -8.14
C ASP A 53 -4.55 3.66 -7.15
N MET A 54 -5.08 4.44 -6.20
CA MET A 54 -4.28 5.04 -5.12
C MET A 54 -3.70 4.00 -4.17
N TRP A 55 -4.45 2.92 -3.88
CA TRP A 55 -3.91 1.78 -3.14
C TRP A 55 -2.78 1.10 -3.93
N SER A 56 -3.01 0.85 -5.23
CA SER A 56 -2.01 0.24 -6.12
C SER A 56 -0.73 1.05 -6.14
N LEU A 57 -0.86 2.38 -6.26
CA LEU A 57 0.27 3.30 -6.24
C LEU A 57 1.02 3.22 -4.90
N GLY A 58 0.31 3.16 -3.77
CA GLY A 58 0.90 2.93 -2.45
C GLY A 58 1.75 1.66 -2.39
N CYS A 59 1.23 0.53 -2.90
CA CYS A 59 2.00 -0.71 -3.00
C CYS A 59 3.22 -0.58 -3.90
N VAL A 60 3.11 0.10 -5.04
CA VAL A 60 4.22 0.33 -5.99
C VAL A 60 5.32 1.19 -5.36
N VAL A 61 4.98 2.30 -4.71
CA VAL A 61 6.00 3.18 -4.10
C VAL A 61 6.68 2.50 -2.91
N ALA A 62 5.95 1.69 -2.13
CA ALA A 62 6.56 0.85 -1.10
C ALA A 62 7.51 -0.19 -1.69
N GLU A 63 7.13 -0.83 -2.80
CA GLU A 63 7.98 -1.80 -3.50
C GLU A 63 9.25 -1.15 -4.05
N LEU A 64 9.16 0.06 -4.63
CA LEU A 64 10.33 0.82 -5.08
C LEU A 64 11.29 1.14 -3.93
N PHE A 65 10.76 1.48 -2.76
CA PHE A 65 11.55 1.77 -1.57
C PHE A 65 12.20 0.51 -0.98
N LEU A 66 11.47 -0.62 -0.92
CA LEU A 66 11.93 -1.87 -0.31
C LEU A 66 12.77 -2.75 -1.26
N GLY A 67 12.64 -2.55 -2.58
CA GLY A 67 13.15 -3.47 -3.60
C GLY A 67 12.45 -4.84 -3.62
N TRP A 68 11.29 -4.96 -2.98
CA TRP A 68 10.47 -6.17 -2.90
C TRP A 68 9.00 -5.81 -2.69
N PRO A 69 8.02 -6.54 -3.26
CA PRO A 69 6.61 -6.21 -3.07
C PRO A 69 6.21 -6.19 -1.60
N LEU A 70 5.46 -5.17 -1.18
CA LEU A 70 5.01 -5.02 0.21
C LEU A 70 4.10 -6.17 0.65
N TYR A 71 3.15 -6.56 -0.21
CA TYR A 71 2.17 -7.62 0.06
C TYR A 71 2.15 -8.66 -1.09
N PRO A 72 3.11 -9.60 -1.14
CA PRO A 72 3.24 -10.62 -2.19
C PRO A 72 2.33 -11.84 -1.94
N GLY A 73 1.03 -11.66 -1.72
CA GLY A 73 0.11 -12.75 -1.37
C GLY A 73 0.01 -13.84 -2.45
N SER A 74 0.15 -15.12 -2.09
CA SER A 74 -0.01 -16.23 -3.05
C SER A 74 -1.48 -16.53 -3.39
N SER A 75 -2.40 -16.15 -2.51
CA SER A 75 -3.86 -16.26 -2.64
C SER A 75 -4.54 -14.96 -2.17
N GLU A 76 -5.85 -14.80 -2.40
CA GLU A 76 -6.60 -13.65 -1.83
C GLU A 76 -6.57 -13.66 -0.30
N TYR A 77 -6.58 -14.84 0.31
CA TYR A 77 -6.42 -14.99 1.76
C TYR A 77 -5.05 -14.52 2.25
N ASP A 78 -3.95 -14.96 1.60
CA ASP A 78 -2.61 -14.49 1.96
C ASP A 78 -2.48 -12.98 1.77
N GLN A 79 -3.09 -12.43 0.71
CA GLN A 79 -3.08 -10.98 0.45
C GLN A 79 -3.73 -10.20 1.59
N ILE A 80 -4.97 -10.54 1.98
CA ILE A 80 -5.66 -9.82 3.07
C ILE A 80 -5.03 -10.11 4.44
N ARG A 81 -4.45 -11.30 4.63
CA ARG A 81 -3.71 -11.66 5.85
C ARG A 81 -2.47 -10.79 6.02
N TYR A 82 -1.67 -10.60 4.97
CA TYR A 82 -0.49 -9.73 5.04
C TYR A 82 -0.86 -8.28 5.32
N ILE A 83 -1.89 -7.77 4.63
CA ILE A 83 -2.44 -6.44 4.89
C ILE A 83 -2.86 -6.31 6.36
N SER A 84 -3.62 -7.29 6.86
CA SER A 84 -4.16 -7.26 8.23
C SER A 84 -3.09 -7.36 9.30
N GLN A 85 -2.03 -8.13 9.06
CA GLN A 85 -0.91 -8.27 10.00
C GLN A 85 -0.10 -6.97 10.14
N THR A 86 0.01 -6.18 9.08
CA THR A 86 0.77 -4.92 9.09
C THR A 86 -0.08 -3.69 9.43
N GLN A 87 -1.39 -3.73 9.21
CA GLN A 87 -2.24 -2.52 9.35
C GLN A 87 -3.42 -2.71 10.32
N GLY A 88 -3.57 -3.89 10.92
CA GLY A 88 -4.77 -4.27 11.66
C GLY A 88 -5.89 -4.76 10.75
N LEU A 89 -6.99 -5.24 11.32
CA LEU A 89 -8.12 -5.76 10.53
C LEU A 89 -8.84 -4.61 9.80
N PRO A 90 -9.46 -4.87 8.64
CA PRO A 90 -10.43 -3.93 8.05
C PRO A 90 -11.50 -3.57 9.07
N THR A 91 -12.06 -2.36 8.97
CA THR A 91 -13.06 -1.87 9.93
C THR A 91 -14.29 -2.77 9.95
N GLU A 92 -14.99 -2.82 11.09
CA GLU A 92 -16.23 -3.62 11.19
C GLU A 92 -17.26 -3.22 10.14
N HIS A 93 -17.36 -1.94 9.79
CA HIS A 93 -18.23 -1.46 8.72
C HIS A 93 -17.90 -2.11 7.37
N MET A 94 -16.60 -2.16 7.01
CA MET A 94 -16.15 -2.84 5.79
C MET A 94 -16.49 -4.33 5.85
N LEU A 95 -16.14 -5.02 6.94
CA LEU A 95 -16.36 -6.46 7.08
C LEU A 95 -17.85 -6.84 7.08
N ASN A 96 -18.71 -6.02 7.70
CA ASN A 96 -20.16 -6.26 7.70
C ASN A 96 -20.81 -6.00 6.34
N SER A 97 -20.25 -5.09 5.53
CA SER A 97 -20.82 -4.71 4.23
C SER A 97 -20.30 -5.57 3.07
N ALA A 98 -19.16 -6.26 3.26
CA ALA A 98 -18.50 -6.94 2.16
C ALA A 98 -19.02 -8.35 1.88
N SER A 99 -19.16 -8.67 0.60
CA SER A 99 -19.76 -9.94 0.17
C SER A 99 -18.83 -11.16 0.29
N LYS A 100 -17.52 -10.95 0.42
CA LYS A 100 -16.52 -12.02 0.57
C LYS A 100 -15.94 -12.14 1.98
N THR A 101 -16.44 -11.40 2.97
CA THR A 101 -15.89 -11.42 4.35
C THR A 101 -15.75 -12.83 4.91
N ALA A 102 -16.79 -13.66 4.81
CA ALA A 102 -16.81 -15.02 5.34
C ALA A 102 -15.76 -15.97 4.71
N LYS A 103 -15.15 -15.59 3.57
CA LYS A 103 -14.05 -16.37 2.95
C LYS A 103 -12.74 -16.25 3.73
N PHE A 104 -12.54 -15.15 4.43
CA PHE A 104 -11.25 -14.82 5.07
C PHE A 104 -11.38 -14.59 6.57
N PHE A 105 -12.56 -14.16 7.04
CA PHE A 105 -12.82 -13.83 8.42
C PHE A 105 -13.90 -14.75 9.00
N TYR A 106 -13.80 -14.95 10.30
CA TYR A 106 -14.76 -15.66 11.12
C TYR A 106 -15.37 -14.69 12.14
N ARG A 107 -16.66 -14.82 12.39
CA ARG A 107 -17.36 -14.10 13.45
C ARG A 107 -17.98 -15.10 14.40
N ASP A 108 -17.53 -15.07 15.64
CA ASP A 108 -18.09 -15.92 16.69
C ASP A 108 -19.45 -15.36 17.11
N VAL A 109 -20.54 -15.98 16.66
CA VAL A 109 -21.90 -15.55 16.98
C VAL A 109 -22.35 -15.98 18.37
N ASP A 110 -21.65 -16.92 19.01
CA ASP A 110 -22.00 -17.44 20.34
C ASP A 110 -21.32 -16.67 21.48
N SER A 111 -20.35 -15.80 21.14
CA SER A 111 -19.69 -14.90 22.09
C SER A 111 -20.61 -13.75 22.51
N THR A 112 -20.55 -13.37 23.80
CA THR A 112 -21.23 -12.19 24.36
C THR A 112 -20.94 -10.90 23.58
N TYR A 113 -19.77 -10.83 22.92
CA TYR A 113 -19.39 -9.75 22.01
C TYR A 113 -18.84 -10.34 20.71
N PRO A 114 -19.68 -10.51 19.67
CA PRO A 114 -19.29 -11.17 18.44
C PRO A 114 -18.40 -10.26 17.59
N PHE A 115 -17.07 -10.43 17.68
CA PHE A 115 -16.09 -9.70 16.90
C PHE A 115 -15.63 -10.49 15.67
N TRP A 116 -15.26 -9.76 14.60
CA TRP A 116 -14.58 -10.36 13.46
C TRP A 116 -13.13 -10.67 13.81
N ARG A 117 -12.69 -11.87 13.47
CA ARG A 117 -11.27 -12.25 13.46
C ARG A 117 -10.89 -12.80 12.10
N LEU A 118 -9.63 -12.64 11.74
CA LEU A 118 -9.08 -13.35 10.58
C LEU A 118 -9.07 -14.86 10.89
N LYS A 119 -9.41 -15.68 9.90
CA LYS A 119 -9.21 -17.13 9.99
C LYS A 119 -7.72 -17.44 10.16
N THR A 120 -7.38 -18.53 10.85
CA THR A 120 -5.99 -19.00 10.86
C THR A 120 -5.65 -19.66 9.52
N PRO A 121 -4.36 -19.75 9.15
CA PRO A 121 -3.94 -20.50 7.96
C PRO A 121 -4.50 -21.92 7.91
N GLU A 122 -4.57 -22.59 9.05
CA GLU A 122 -5.09 -23.96 9.19
C GLU A 122 -6.61 -24.01 8.98
N GLU A 123 -7.38 -23.07 9.55
CA GLU A 123 -8.82 -22.97 9.33
C GLU A 123 -9.15 -22.72 7.85
N HIS A 124 -8.41 -21.82 7.21
CA HIS A 124 -8.59 -21.52 5.79
C HIS A 124 -8.19 -22.71 4.89
N GLU A 125 -7.09 -23.38 5.21
CA GLU A 125 -6.63 -24.57 4.48
C GLU A 125 -7.64 -25.72 4.61
N LEU A 126 -8.22 -25.94 5.78
CA LEU A 126 -9.24 -26.97 6.01
C LEU A 126 -10.50 -26.72 5.16
N GLU A 127 -10.94 -25.48 5.03
CA GLU A 127 -12.14 -25.12 4.28
C GLU A 127 -11.94 -25.10 2.76
N THR A 128 -10.77 -24.68 2.28
CA THR A 128 -10.53 -24.40 0.85
C THR A 128 -9.54 -25.33 0.17
N GLY A 129 -8.75 -26.09 0.94
CA GLY A 129 -7.62 -26.86 0.45
C GLY A 129 -6.42 -26.01 -0.01
N ILE A 130 -6.47 -24.68 0.16
CA ILE A 130 -5.41 -23.78 -0.26
C ILE A 130 -4.43 -23.57 0.90
N LYS A 131 -3.22 -24.10 0.74
CA LYS A 131 -2.14 -23.91 1.70
C LYS A 131 -1.58 -22.49 1.64
N SER A 132 -1.51 -21.83 2.78
CA SER A 132 -0.92 -20.50 2.93
C SER A 132 0.60 -20.54 2.73
N LYS A 133 1.16 -19.46 2.17
CA LYS A 133 2.62 -19.33 2.02
C LYS A 133 3.12 -18.07 2.72
N GLU A 134 4.42 -18.03 2.99
CA GLU A 134 5.11 -16.79 3.36
C GLU A 134 6.02 -16.38 2.19
N ALA A 135 5.69 -15.26 1.55
CA ALA A 135 6.40 -14.74 0.40
C ALA A 135 7.01 -13.34 0.66
N ARG A 136 6.78 -12.77 1.86
CA ARG A 136 7.37 -11.49 2.23
C ARG A 136 8.83 -11.66 2.58
N LYS A 137 9.66 -10.79 2.00
CA LYS A 137 11.02 -10.56 2.47
C LYS A 137 11.05 -9.77 3.78
N TYR A 138 10.09 -8.86 3.97
CA TYR A 138 9.96 -8.01 5.15
C TYR A 138 8.60 -8.22 5.81
N ILE A 139 8.60 -8.49 7.12
CA ILE A 139 7.37 -8.62 7.92
C ILE A 139 7.36 -7.45 8.91
N PHE A 140 6.44 -6.52 8.71
CA PHE A 140 6.29 -5.32 9.52
C PHE A 140 5.09 -5.45 10.46
N ASN A 141 5.22 -4.91 11.68
CA ASN A 141 4.11 -4.82 12.63
C ASN A 141 3.22 -3.61 12.34
N CYS A 142 3.80 -2.54 11.80
CA CYS A 142 3.08 -1.38 11.29
C CYS A 142 3.79 -0.77 10.07
N LEU A 143 3.09 0.09 9.32
CA LEU A 143 3.72 0.81 8.20
C LEU A 143 4.86 1.75 8.64
N ASP A 144 4.88 2.20 9.90
CA ASP A 144 5.95 3.06 10.41
C ASP A 144 7.32 2.34 10.45
N ASP A 145 7.32 1.01 10.57
CA ASP A 145 8.54 0.19 10.57
C ASP A 145 9.30 0.26 9.23
N ILE A 146 8.59 0.56 8.13
CA ILE A 146 9.19 0.69 6.79
C ILE A 146 10.25 1.80 6.78
N GLY A 147 10.03 2.90 7.51
CA GLY A 147 10.95 4.03 7.53
C GLY A 147 12.36 3.68 8.05
N GLN A 148 12.49 2.59 8.82
CA GLN A 148 13.74 2.12 9.41
C GLN A 148 14.54 1.17 8.50
N VAL A 149 13.99 0.79 7.35
CA VAL A 149 14.64 -0.16 6.43
C VAL A 149 15.71 0.55 5.61
N ASN A 150 16.92 -0.04 5.53
CA ASN A 150 18.03 0.47 4.71
C ASN A 150 18.34 1.97 4.98
N VAL A 151 18.32 2.41 6.24
CA VAL A 151 18.75 3.78 6.59
C VAL A 151 20.26 3.88 6.36
N PRO A 152 20.74 4.85 5.56
CA PRO A 152 22.17 5.05 5.33
C PRO A 152 22.93 5.31 6.64
N THR A 153 24.01 4.56 6.87
CA THR A 153 24.83 4.68 8.09
C THR A 153 25.98 5.69 7.94
N ASP A 154 26.26 6.12 6.72
CA ASP A 154 27.33 7.04 6.32
C ASP A 154 26.90 8.51 6.35
N LEU A 155 25.61 8.80 6.51
CA LEU A 155 25.10 10.16 6.63
C LEU A 155 25.27 10.69 8.06
N GLU A 156 25.78 11.91 8.17
CA GLU A 156 25.98 12.61 9.44
C GLU A 156 25.35 14.01 9.43
N GLY A 157 25.08 14.52 10.64
CA GLY A 157 24.61 15.90 10.85
C GLY A 157 23.33 16.25 10.07
N GLY A 158 23.36 17.37 9.36
CA GLY A 158 22.21 17.89 8.60
C GLY A 158 21.71 16.94 7.51
N GLN A 159 22.59 16.15 6.89
CA GLN A 159 22.20 15.20 5.84
C GLN A 159 21.36 14.05 6.39
N LEU A 160 21.75 13.52 7.57
CA LEU A 160 20.98 12.50 8.27
C LEU A 160 19.63 13.04 8.76
N LEU A 161 19.57 14.29 9.20
CA LEU A 161 18.32 14.94 9.59
C LEU A 161 17.38 15.12 8.40
N ALA A 162 17.91 15.53 7.24
CA ALA A 162 17.15 15.64 6.00
C ALA A 162 16.59 14.27 5.57
N GLU A 163 17.42 13.22 5.56
CA GLU A 163 16.99 11.85 5.24
C GLU A 163 15.88 11.34 6.18
N LYS A 164 16.01 11.60 7.49
CA LYS A 164 14.98 11.25 8.47
C LYS A 164 13.69 12.03 8.25
N ALA A 165 13.78 13.30 7.88
CA ALA A 165 12.61 14.11 7.56
C ALA A 165 11.90 13.60 6.30
N ASP A 166 12.66 13.27 5.25
CA ASP A 166 12.13 12.74 3.99
C ASP A 166 11.43 11.41 4.16
N ARG A 167 12.06 10.48 4.89
CA ARG A 167 11.45 9.19 5.24
C ARG A 167 10.16 9.35 6.03
N ARG A 168 10.08 10.32 6.95
CA ARG A 168 8.85 10.55 7.72
C ARG A 168 7.71 10.99 6.81
N GLU A 169 7.95 11.93 5.90
CA GLU A 169 6.92 12.39 4.96
C GLU A 169 6.56 11.32 3.92
N PHE A 170 7.52 10.49 3.49
CA PHE A 170 7.27 9.32 2.66
C PHE A 170 6.30 8.35 3.34
N ILE A 171 6.56 8.01 4.61
CA ILE A 171 5.72 7.08 5.38
C ILE A 171 4.34 7.67 5.64
N ASP A 172 4.23 8.97 5.92
CA ASP A 172 2.92 9.62 6.07
C ASP A 172 2.10 9.52 4.78
N LEU A 173 2.70 9.84 3.63
CA LEU A 173 2.03 9.70 2.33
C LEU A 173 1.63 8.25 2.07
N LEU A 174 2.53 7.30 2.34
CA LEU A 174 2.31 5.87 2.14
C LEU A 174 1.11 5.38 2.96
N LYS A 175 1.01 5.76 4.23
CA LYS A 175 -0.12 5.41 5.12
C LYS A 175 -1.44 5.97 4.60
N ARG A 176 -1.43 7.18 4.04
CA ARG A 176 -2.63 7.79 3.44
C ARG A 176 -3.05 7.11 2.14
N MET A 177 -2.10 6.64 1.31
CA MET A 177 -2.36 5.83 0.12
C MET A 177 -2.87 4.44 0.46
N LEU A 178 -2.32 3.82 1.52
CA LEU A 178 -2.67 2.47 1.99
C LEU A 178 -3.77 2.46 3.05
N THR A 179 -4.54 3.54 3.17
CA THR A 179 -5.73 3.55 4.03
C THR A 179 -6.76 2.56 3.47
N MET A 180 -7.16 1.57 4.27
CA MET A 180 -8.05 0.49 3.81
C MET A 180 -9.41 1.00 3.39
N ASP A 181 -9.97 1.93 4.17
CA ASP A 181 -11.24 2.58 3.84
C ASP A 181 -11.04 3.54 2.67
N GLN A 182 -11.61 3.18 1.52
CA GLN A 182 -11.45 3.94 0.27
C GLN A 182 -11.98 5.38 0.37
N GLU A 183 -12.96 5.65 1.24
CA GLU A 183 -13.51 7.01 1.42
C GLU A 183 -12.56 7.93 2.17
N ARG A 184 -11.65 7.35 2.96
CA ARG A 184 -10.64 8.07 3.74
C ARG A 184 -9.26 8.05 3.08
N ARG A 185 -9.12 7.33 1.96
CA ARG A 185 -7.88 7.19 1.21
C ARG A 185 -7.58 8.49 0.45
N ILE A 186 -6.32 8.91 0.48
CA ILE A 186 -5.90 10.14 -0.20
C ILE A 186 -6.18 10.08 -1.70
N THR A 187 -6.67 11.18 -2.24
CA THR A 187 -6.90 11.35 -3.69
C THR A 187 -5.62 11.74 -4.42
N PRO A 188 -5.53 11.58 -5.76
CA PRO A 188 -4.38 12.03 -6.53
C PRO A 188 -4.08 13.52 -6.35
N GLY A 189 -5.12 14.36 -6.30
CA GLY A 189 -4.97 15.81 -6.12
C GLY A 189 -4.38 16.16 -4.75
N GLU A 190 -4.81 15.50 -3.68
CA GLU A 190 -4.24 15.68 -2.34
C GLU A 190 -2.80 15.14 -2.26
N ALA A 191 -2.53 13.99 -2.88
CA ALA A 191 -1.20 13.39 -2.91
C ALA A 191 -0.18 14.29 -3.61
N LEU A 192 -0.55 14.95 -4.72
CA LEU A 192 0.30 15.92 -5.41
C LEU A 192 0.66 17.13 -4.53
N ASN A 193 -0.20 17.49 -3.58
CA ASN A 193 0.04 18.58 -2.63
C ASN A 193 0.73 18.12 -1.33
N HIS A 194 1.06 16.83 -1.22
CA HIS A 194 1.71 16.30 -0.02
C HIS A 194 3.13 16.85 0.15
N ALA A 195 3.59 17.01 1.41
CA ALA A 195 4.91 17.54 1.71
C ALA A 195 6.05 16.71 1.09
N PHE A 196 5.86 15.38 0.98
CA PHE A 196 6.78 14.48 0.28
C PHE A 196 6.90 14.80 -1.22
N VAL A 197 5.79 15.02 -1.91
CA VAL A 197 5.79 15.28 -3.37
C VAL A 197 6.28 16.69 -3.68
N THR A 198 5.89 17.67 -2.85
CA THR A 198 6.28 19.07 -3.00
C THR A 198 7.67 19.41 -2.46
N LEU A 199 8.31 18.45 -1.76
CA LEU A 199 9.57 18.63 -1.03
C LEU A 199 9.54 19.77 0.02
N ALA A 200 8.36 20.22 0.43
CA ALA A 200 8.20 21.38 1.33
C ALA A 200 8.92 21.19 2.68
N HIS A 201 9.01 19.95 3.16
CA HIS A 201 9.68 19.57 4.40
C HIS A 201 11.22 19.60 4.31
N LEU A 202 11.78 19.74 3.10
CA LEU A 202 13.24 19.80 2.86
C LEU A 202 13.77 21.21 2.68
N VAL A 203 12.92 22.25 2.72
CA VAL A 203 13.32 23.64 2.51
C VAL A 203 14.43 24.07 3.47
N ASP A 204 14.33 23.71 4.75
CA ASP A 204 15.35 24.02 5.76
C ASP A 204 16.68 23.25 5.55
N TYR A 205 16.64 22.19 4.74
CA TYR A 205 17.78 21.33 4.42
C TYR A 205 18.34 21.55 3.01
N ALA A 206 17.87 22.57 2.28
CA ALA A 206 18.28 22.85 0.90
C ALA A 206 19.80 23.07 0.71
N HIS A 207 20.53 23.33 1.79
CA HIS A 207 21.98 23.45 1.79
C HIS A 207 22.71 22.10 1.74
N CYS A 208 22.05 21.00 2.14
CA CYS A 208 22.59 19.65 2.21
C CYS A 208 22.80 19.03 0.81
N ASN A 209 23.91 18.31 0.61
CA ASN A 209 24.30 17.79 -0.71
C ASN A 209 23.34 16.72 -1.24
N ASN A 210 22.86 15.82 -0.37
CA ASN A 210 21.87 14.81 -0.73
C ASN A 210 20.56 15.44 -1.21
N VAL A 211 20.08 16.49 -0.54
CA VAL A 211 18.86 17.22 -0.95
C VAL A 211 19.06 17.90 -2.31
N LYS A 212 20.19 18.58 -2.52
CA LYS A 212 20.51 19.22 -3.81
C LYS A 212 20.55 18.21 -4.96
N ALA A 213 21.18 17.06 -4.74
CA ALA A 213 21.25 15.99 -5.73
C ALA A 213 19.85 15.43 -6.07
N SER A 214 19.00 15.21 -5.07
CA SER A 214 17.62 14.75 -5.28
C SER A 214 16.80 15.74 -6.10
N VAL A 215 16.87 17.04 -5.78
CA VAL A 215 16.14 18.09 -6.54
C VAL A 215 16.61 18.13 -7.99
N GLN A 216 17.92 18.05 -8.25
CA GLN A 216 18.46 18.03 -9.62
C GLN A 216 18.03 16.81 -10.43
N MET A 217 17.76 15.66 -9.78
CA MET A 217 17.26 14.47 -10.48
C MET A 217 15.76 14.53 -10.79
N MET A 218 15.02 15.47 -10.18
CA MET A 218 13.59 15.67 -10.40
C MET A 218 13.28 16.71 -11.50
N GLU A 219 14.25 17.53 -11.89
CA GLU A 219 14.18 18.49 -13.01
C GLU A 219 14.50 17.83 -14.36
#